data_AF-A0A2R6DF53-F1
#
_entry.id   AF-A0A2R6DF53-F1
#
_cell.length_a   1.000
_cell.length_b   1.000
_cell.length_c   1.000
_cell.angle_alpha   90.00
_cell.angle_beta   90.00
_cell.angle_gamma   90.00
#
_symmetry.space_group_name_H-M   'P 1'
#
loop_
_entity.id
_entity.type
_entity.pdbx_description
1 polymer ?
#
loop_
_entity_poly.entity_id
_entity_poly.type
_entity_poly.pdbx_seq_one_letter_code
_entity_poly.pdbx_strand_id
1 'polypeptide(L)'
;MATDRSATVPDPEHPRIVADELFDGEPRVSDRRISVLDVYDRLRDGAGDMTPEEFAETFRIEVADVYHALAYYHAHTEEMTRHREARTYASEELRERIAQDWLADIDPSPDMNE
;
A
#
# COMPACT_ATOMS: atom_id res chain seq x y z
N MET A 1 23.69 -21.65 12.83
CA MET A 1 22.81 -21.96 11.69
C MET A 1 21.59 -21.08 11.85
N ALA A 2 21.52 -19.99 11.10
CA ALA A 2 20.38 -19.08 11.13
C ALA A 2 19.21 -19.78 10.42
N THR A 3 18.11 -19.98 11.13
CA THR A 3 16.86 -20.43 10.53
C THR A 3 16.35 -19.32 9.64
N ASP A 4 16.33 -19.60 8.35
CA ASP A 4 15.57 -18.91 7.33
C ASP A 4 14.14 -18.65 7.85
N ARG A 5 13.86 -17.40 8.21
CA ARG A 5 12.54 -16.89 8.60
C ARG A 5 11.95 -16.03 7.47
N SER A 6 12.28 -16.34 6.23
CA SER A 6 11.61 -15.70 5.10
C SER A 6 10.18 -16.25 4.98
N ALA A 7 9.23 -15.34 4.90
CA ALA A 7 7.78 -15.53 4.94
C ALA A 7 7.28 -16.76 4.16
N THR A 8 6.25 -17.44 4.70
CA THR A 8 5.13 -18.12 4.00
C THR A 8 4.45 -19.09 4.97
N VAL A 9 3.66 -18.58 5.91
CA VAL A 9 2.49 -19.33 6.35
C VAL A 9 1.33 -18.37 6.11
N PRO A 10 0.50 -18.62 5.08
CA PRO A 10 -0.73 -17.88 4.93
C PRO A 10 -1.48 -17.99 6.25
N ASP A 11 -2.01 -16.88 6.76
CA ASP A 11 -2.94 -16.94 7.88
C ASP A 11 -4.00 -17.99 7.53
N PRO A 12 -4.22 -19.04 8.35
CA PRO A 12 -5.18 -20.09 8.02
C PRO A 12 -6.60 -19.55 7.81
N GLU A 13 -6.91 -18.37 8.36
CA GLU A 13 -8.19 -17.67 8.14
C GLU A 13 -8.19 -16.86 6.82
N HIS A 14 -7.00 -16.50 6.30
CA HIS A 14 -6.81 -15.70 5.09
C HIS A 14 -5.70 -16.27 4.17
N PRO A 15 -5.91 -17.44 3.54
CA PRO A 15 -4.86 -18.17 2.80
C PRO A 15 -4.36 -17.45 1.53
N ARG A 16 -5.01 -16.37 1.15
CA ARG A 16 -4.71 -15.56 -0.04
C ARG A 16 -4.03 -14.24 0.29
N ILE A 17 -3.77 -13.96 1.57
CA ILE A 17 -3.03 -12.78 2.00
C ILE A 17 -1.61 -13.22 2.37
N VAL A 18 -0.62 -12.54 1.79
CA VAL A 18 0.80 -12.82 1.99
C VAL A 18 1.47 -11.52 2.43
N ALA A 19 2.25 -11.60 3.51
CA ALA A 19 3.19 -10.56 3.90
C ALA A 19 4.60 -11.11 3.67
N ASP A 20 5.32 -10.56 2.70
CA ASP A 20 6.71 -10.90 2.37
C ASP A 20 7.59 -9.65 2.40
N GLU A 21 8.89 -9.77 2.12
CA GLU A 21 9.79 -8.60 2.11
C GLU A 21 9.51 -7.62 0.96
N LEU A 22 8.58 -7.94 0.05
CA LEU A 22 8.13 -7.01 -0.99
C LEU A 22 7.11 -6.05 -0.37
N PHE A 23 6.96 -4.86 -0.96
CA PHE A 23 6.07 -3.82 -0.43
C PHE A 23 6.39 -3.42 1.02
N ASP A 24 7.67 -3.43 1.40
CA ASP A 24 8.12 -3.06 2.74
C ASP A 24 7.41 -3.86 3.86
N GLY A 25 7.06 -5.12 3.58
CA GLY A 25 6.35 -5.99 4.52
C GLY A 25 4.83 -5.83 4.50
N GLU A 26 4.26 -5.00 3.63
CA GLU A 26 2.83 -4.75 3.58
C GLU A 26 2.05 -5.99 3.09
N PRO A 27 1.03 -6.45 3.83
CA PRO A 27 0.18 -7.57 3.41
C PRO A 27 -0.51 -7.28 2.08
N ARG A 28 -0.46 -8.27 1.19
CA ARG A 28 -1.00 -8.19 -0.17
C ARG A 28 -1.76 -9.44 -0.56
N VAL A 29 -2.60 -9.30 -1.57
CA VAL A 29 -3.24 -10.45 -2.23
C VAL A 29 -2.15 -11.29 -2.94
N SER A 30 -2.19 -12.61 -2.77
CA SER A 30 -1.24 -13.55 -3.38
C SER A 30 -1.16 -13.35 -4.88
N ASP A 31 0.05 -13.45 -5.45
CA ASP A 31 0.31 -13.30 -6.89
C ASP A 31 -0.18 -11.97 -7.51
N ARG A 32 -0.48 -10.99 -6.65
CA ARG A 32 -0.93 -9.65 -7.01
C ARG A 32 -0.10 -8.62 -6.27
N ARG A 33 0.11 -7.49 -6.96
CA ARG A 33 0.78 -6.29 -6.43
C ARG A 33 -0.26 -5.31 -5.86
N ILE A 34 -1.23 -5.84 -5.12
CA ILE A 34 -2.35 -5.09 -4.57
C ILE A 34 -2.34 -5.34 -3.07
N SER A 35 -2.11 -4.28 -2.29
CA SER A 35 -2.04 -4.39 -0.85
C SER A 35 -3.43 -4.42 -0.21
N VAL A 36 -3.49 -4.89 1.04
CA VAL A 36 -4.73 -4.83 1.82
C VAL A 36 -5.18 -3.38 2.04
N LEU A 37 -4.25 -2.43 2.24
CA LEU A 37 -4.58 -1.01 2.35
C LEU A 37 -5.13 -0.45 1.04
N ASP A 38 -4.57 -0.83 -0.12
CA ASP A 38 -5.07 -0.37 -1.42
C ASP A 38 -6.52 -0.84 -1.66
N VAL A 39 -6.86 -2.08 -1.27
CA VAL A 39 -8.25 -2.58 -1.32
C VAL A 39 -9.15 -1.77 -0.39
N TYR A 40 -8.73 -1.61 0.87
CA TYR A 40 -9.54 -0.92 1.86
C TYR A 40 -9.77 0.56 1.51
N ASP A 41 -8.73 1.29 1.16
CA ASP A 41 -8.81 2.73 0.83
C ASP A 41 -9.64 2.94 -0.43
N ARG A 42 -9.52 2.08 -1.44
CA ARG A 42 -10.29 2.26 -2.68
C ARG A 42 -11.79 1.98 -2.50
N LEU A 43 -12.14 1.03 -1.64
CA LEU A 43 -13.53 0.71 -1.31
C LEU A 43 -14.14 1.64 -0.25
N ARG A 44 -13.32 2.20 0.64
CA ARG A 44 -13.76 3.12 1.71
C ARG A 44 -13.71 4.59 1.30
N ASP A 45 -12.57 5.04 0.80
CA ASP A 45 -12.31 6.45 0.48
C ASP A 45 -12.80 6.82 -0.94
N GLY A 46 -13.05 5.81 -1.78
CA GLY A 46 -13.67 5.93 -3.10
C GLY A 46 -15.18 6.19 -3.06
N ALA A 47 -15.67 7.09 -2.21
CA ALA A 47 -17.01 7.70 -2.29
C ALA A 47 -18.22 6.76 -2.56
N GLY A 48 -18.17 5.46 -2.19
CA GLY A 48 -19.28 4.52 -2.33
C GLY A 48 -19.60 4.05 -3.77
N ASP A 49 -18.83 4.45 -4.78
CA ASP A 49 -19.13 4.13 -6.18
C ASP A 49 -18.48 2.84 -6.69
N MET A 50 -17.47 2.30 -5.98
CA MET A 50 -16.81 1.04 -6.37
C MET A 50 -17.19 -0.07 -5.41
N THR A 51 -17.92 -1.05 -5.93
CA THR A 51 -18.26 -2.29 -5.24
C THR A 51 -17.07 -3.27 -5.21
N PRO A 52 -17.03 -4.23 -4.27
CA PRO A 52 -16.06 -5.31 -4.29
C PRO A 52 -16.00 -6.05 -5.63
N GLU A 53 -17.15 -6.23 -6.29
CA GLU A 53 -17.28 -6.85 -7.61
C GLU A 53 -16.62 -6.01 -8.71
N GLU A 54 -16.85 -4.70 -8.72
CA GLU A 54 -16.21 -3.79 -9.67
C GLU A 54 -14.69 -3.69 -9.46
N PHE A 55 -14.24 -3.72 -8.21
CA PHE A 55 -12.83 -3.80 -7.88
C PHE A 55 -12.22 -5.10 -8.41
N ALA A 56 -12.87 -6.24 -8.14
CA ALA A 56 -12.45 -7.55 -8.63
C ALA A 56 -12.31 -7.59 -10.15
N GLU A 57 -13.31 -7.08 -10.88
CA GLU A 57 -13.28 -6.98 -12.34
C GLU A 57 -12.15 -6.07 -12.84
N THR A 58 -12.04 -4.87 -12.26
CA THR A 58 -11.03 -3.85 -12.65
C THR A 58 -9.61 -4.39 -12.49
N PHE A 59 -9.34 -5.05 -11.36
CA PHE A 59 -8.01 -5.53 -11.00
C PHE A 59 -7.76 -7.00 -11.37
N ARG A 60 -8.74 -7.66 -11.99
CA ARG A 60 -8.71 -9.08 -12.38
C ARG A 60 -8.28 -10.00 -11.24
N ILE A 61 -8.89 -9.78 -10.07
CA ILE A 61 -8.75 -10.64 -8.90
C ILE A 61 -10.10 -11.30 -8.59
N GLU A 62 -10.08 -12.39 -7.85
CA GLU A 62 -11.32 -13.00 -7.41
C GLU A 62 -12.02 -12.10 -6.39
N VAL A 63 -13.34 -11.98 -6.47
CA VAL A 63 -14.12 -11.21 -5.47
C VAL A 63 -13.94 -11.78 -4.06
N ALA A 64 -13.70 -13.09 -3.93
CA ALA A 64 -13.36 -13.72 -2.66
C ALA A 64 -12.05 -13.17 -2.08
N ASP A 65 -11.05 -12.89 -2.91
CA ASP A 65 -9.77 -12.32 -2.45
C ASP A 65 -9.96 -10.87 -1.95
N VAL A 66 -10.89 -10.11 -2.55
CA VAL A 66 -11.27 -8.77 -2.06
C VAL A 66 -11.87 -8.87 -0.66
N TYR A 67 -12.82 -9.77 -0.44
CA TYR A 67 -13.42 -9.94 0.88
C TYR A 67 -12.43 -10.49 1.91
N HIS A 68 -11.52 -11.39 1.52
CA HIS A 68 -10.45 -11.84 2.40
C HIS A 68 -9.52 -10.69 2.81
N ALA A 69 -9.19 -9.77 1.89
CA ALA A 69 -8.40 -8.59 2.22
C ALA A 69 -9.14 -7.66 3.19
N LEU A 70 -10.43 -7.39 2.96
CA LEU A 70 -11.25 -6.59 3.88
C LEU A 70 -11.35 -7.22 5.28
N ALA A 71 -11.55 -8.54 5.34
CA ALA A 71 -11.59 -9.26 6.61
C ALA A 71 -10.23 -9.21 7.31
N TYR A 72 -9.12 -9.38 6.57
CA TYR A 72 -7.77 -9.25 7.12
C TYR A 72 -7.52 -7.85 7.70
N TYR A 73 -7.91 -6.79 6.97
CA TYR A 73 -7.79 -5.40 7.45
C TYR A 73 -8.46 -5.21 8.80
N HIS A 74 -9.70 -5.67 8.93
CA HIS A 74 -10.48 -5.51 10.16
C HIS A 74 -9.99 -6.39 11.31
N ALA A 75 -9.37 -7.53 11.02
CA ALA A 75 -8.70 -8.37 12.03
C ALA A 75 -7.35 -7.79 12.48
N HIS A 76 -6.67 -6.99 11.63
CA HIS A 76 -5.30 -6.54 11.83
C HIS A 76 -5.15 -5.00 11.79
N THR A 77 -6.07 -4.25 12.38
CA THR A 77 -6.10 -2.77 12.27
C THR A 77 -4.84 -2.07 12.79
N GLU A 78 -4.19 -2.62 13.82
CA GLU A 78 -2.94 -2.06 14.37
C GLU A 78 -1.76 -2.22 13.40
N GLU A 79 -1.64 -3.38 12.75
CA GLU A 79 -0.66 -3.63 11.69
C GLU A 79 -0.89 -2.71 10.49
N MET A 80 -2.15 -2.60 10.06
CA MET A 80 -2.54 -1.71 8.97
C MET A 80 -2.23 -0.24 9.26
N THR A 81 -2.37 0.19 10.53
CA THR A 81 -2.01 1.55 10.94
C THR A 81 -0.50 1.79 10.82
N ARG A 82 0.32 0.84 11.27
CA ARG A 82 1.79 0.92 11.13
C ARG A 82 2.23 1.03 9.66
N HIS A 83 1.63 0.22 8.77
CA HIS A 83 1.94 0.31 7.34
C HIS A 83 1.50 1.65 6.73
N ARG A 84 0.34 2.20 7.15
CA ARG A 84 -0.11 3.52 6.70
C ARG A 84 0.85 4.65 7.12
N GLU A 85 1.32 4.60 8.36
CA GLU A 85 2.31 5.55 8.87
C GLU A 85 3.64 5.43 8.13
N ALA A 86 4.14 4.20 7.92
CA ALA A 86 5.36 3.94 7.16
C ALA A 86 5.27 4.47 5.72
N ARG A 87 4.13 4.23 5.03
CA ARG A 87 3.86 4.75 3.67
C ARG A 87 3.86 6.28 3.63
N THR A 88 3.29 6.92 4.65
CA THR A 88 3.25 8.38 4.75
C THR A 88 4.65 8.94 4.92
N TYR A 89 5.41 8.40 5.87
CA TYR A 89 6.79 8.80 6.13
C TYR A 89 7.70 8.63 4.91
N ALA A 90 7.67 7.46 4.26
CA ALA A 90 8.44 7.20 3.04
C ALA A 90 8.07 8.16 1.89
N SER A 91 6.77 8.50 1.77
CA SER A 91 6.30 9.45 0.76
C SER A 91 6.76 10.88 1.07
N GLU A 92 6.77 11.30 2.33
CA GLU A 92 7.26 12.60 2.76
C GLU A 92 8.77 12.74 2.57
N GLU A 93 9.55 11.75 3.00
CA GLU A 93 11.00 11.73 2.79
C GLU A 93 11.36 11.84 1.29
N LEU A 94 10.66 11.08 0.44
CA LEU A 94 10.86 11.16 -1.01
C LEU A 94 10.54 12.56 -1.55
N ARG A 95 9.44 13.18 -1.10
CA ARG A 95 9.06 14.55 -1.51
C ARG A 95 10.09 15.56 -1.06
N GLU A 96 10.58 15.48 0.17
CA GLU A 96 11.61 16.36 0.70
C GLU A 96 12.92 16.23 -0.09
N ARG A 97 13.34 15.00 -0.38
CA ARG A 97 14.54 14.73 -1.19
C ARG A 97 14.41 15.30 -2.60
N ILE A 98 13.27 15.10 -3.25
CA ILE A 98 12.99 15.68 -4.57
C ILE A 98 12.99 17.21 -4.47
N ALA A 99 12.32 17.81 -3.47
CA ALA A 99 12.30 19.27 -3.32
C ALA A 99 13.70 19.87 -3.10
N GLN A 100 14.56 19.18 -2.34
CA GLN A 100 15.97 19.58 -2.15
C GLN A 100 16.77 19.53 -3.45
N ASP A 101 16.57 18.49 -4.26
CA ASP A 101 17.21 18.32 -5.57
C ASP A 101 16.77 19.41 -6.56
N TRP A 102 15.47 19.71 -6.62
CA TRP A 102 14.91 20.77 -7.48
C TRP A 102 15.35 22.19 -7.05
N LEU A 103 15.62 22.41 -5.77
CA LEU A 103 16.18 23.68 -5.27
C LEU A 103 17.66 23.87 -5.62
N ALA A 104 18.38 22.81 -5.98
CA ALA A 104 19.78 22.90 -6.41
C ALA A 104 19.91 23.33 -7.89
N ASP A 105 18.90 23.04 -8.72
CA ASP A 105 18.91 23.29 -10.17
C ASP A 105 18.25 24.63 -10.57
N ILE A 106 17.51 25.30 -9.68
CA ILE A 106 16.93 26.63 -9.92
C ILE A 106 17.82 27.71 -9.28
N ASP A 107 18.64 28.39 -10.08
CA ASP A 107 19.21 29.69 -9.73
C ASP A 107 18.09 30.75 -9.80
N PRO A 108 17.64 31.36 -8.68
CA PRO A 108 16.66 32.43 -8.73
C PRO A 108 17.34 33.67 -9.29
N SER A 109 17.43 33.77 -10.63
CA SER A 109 17.88 35.00 -11.26
C SER A 109 16.87 36.11 -10.93
N PRO A 110 17.30 37.23 -10.32
CA PRO A 110 16.40 38.27 -9.88
C PRO A 110 16.11 39.17 -11.09
N ASP A 111 15.04 38.88 -11.82
CA ASP A 111 14.49 39.84 -12.76
C ASP A 111 13.01 40.09 -12.45
N MET A 112 12.82 40.89 -11.40
CA MET A 112 11.58 41.57 -11.12
C MET A 112 11.88 43.07 -11.10
N ASN A 113 12.07 43.66 -12.29
CA ASN A 113 11.93 45.09 -12.55
C ASN A 113 11.71 45.34 -14.06
N GLU A 114 10.46 45.57 -14.44
CA GLU A 114 10.11 46.45 -15.57
C GLU A 114 9.08 47.49 -15.10
#